data_AF-A0A7J0BZ98-F1
#
_entry.id   AF-A0A7J0BZ98-F1
#
_cell.length_a   1.000
_cell.length_b   1.000
_cell.length_c   1.000
_cell.angle_alpha   90.00
_cell.angle_beta   90.00
_cell.angle_gamma   90.00
#
_symmetry.space_group_name_H-M   'P 1'
#
loop_
_entity.id
_entity.type
_entity.pdbx_description
1 polymer ?
#
loop_
_entity_poly.entity_id
_entity_poly.type
_entity_poly.pdbx_seq_one_letter_code
_entity_poly.pdbx_strand_id
1 'polypeptide(L)'
;MGQRYYADPHRIEALARQLEEIGTLTRSMTEEFLDELAPTVSWPGTEGEFAEKARPQEQKERQTTKDTMMSIRDALVGITDATVGQVRMMKDTRDRNIENVEQGTNRIDTGGLGNGPGGHGRR
;
A
#
# COMPACT_ATOMS: atom_id res chain seq x y z
N MET A 1 31.99 -1.84 10.82
CA MET A 1 31.32 -0.74 10.10
C MET A 1 29.86 -1.15 9.92
N GLY A 2 28.95 -0.48 10.62
CA GLY A 2 27.53 -0.86 10.63
C GLY A 2 26.92 -0.72 9.24
N GLN A 3 26.15 -1.72 8.81
CA GLN A 3 25.24 -1.61 7.68
C GLN A 3 24.32 -0.42 7.97
N ARG A 4 24.66 0.76 7.47
CA ARG A 4 23.74 1.90 7.50
C ARG A 4 22.54 1.45 6.69
N TYR A 5 21.40 1.28 7.37
CA TYR A 5 20.11 1.03 6.74
C TYR A 5 19.87 2.13 5.70
N TYR A 6 20.18 1.84 4.44
CA TYR A 6 19.97 2.76 3.34
C TYR A 6 18.61 2.42 2.74
N ALA A 7 17.56 2.99 3.34
CA ALA A 7 16.26 3.03 2.70
C ALA A 7 16.36 4.00 1.51
N ASP A 8 16.42 3.46 0.29
CA ASP A 8 16.44 4.25 -0.94
C ASP A 8 15.03 4.81 -1.23
N PRO A 9 14.83 6.14 -1.12
CA PRO A 9 13.50 6.75 -1.29
C PRO A 9 12.94 6.55 -2.70
N HIS A 10 13.78 6.44 -3.73
CA HIS A 10 13.29 6.22 -5.10
C HIS A 10 12.73 4.80 -5.28
N ARG A 11 13.36 3.80 -4.66
CA ARG A 11 12.83 2.43 -4.64
C ARG A 11 11.52 2.34 -3.86
N ILE A 12 11.43 3.02 -2.72
CA ILE A 12 10.21 3.12 -1.90
C ILE A 12 9.06 3.74 -2.70
N GLU A 13 9.30 4.85 -3.41
CA GLU A 13 8.29 5.50 -4.24
C GLU A 13 7.88 4.64 -5.45
N ALA A 14 8.83 3.99 -6.10
CA ALA A 14 8.53 3.09 -7.22
C ALA A 14 7.63 1.92 -6.78
N LEU A 15 7.93 1.31 -5.63
CA LEU A 15 7.10 0.25 -5.05
C LEU A 15 5.71 0.76 -4.66
N ALA A 16 5.60 1.97 -4.09
CA ALA A 16 4.31 2.56 -3.77
C ALA A 16 3.44 2.77 -5.02
N ARG A 17 4.02 3.25 -6.13
CA ARG A 17 3.30 3.39 -7.40
C ARG A 17 2.83 2.05 -7.96
N GLN A 18 3.69 1.03 -7.93
CA GLN A 18 3.30 -0.32 -8.36
C GLN A 18 2.13 -0.87 -7.55
N LEU A 19 2.12 -0.62 -6.24
CA LEU A 19 1.00 -1.01 -5.37
C LEU A 19 -0.29 -0.26 -5.76
N GLU A 20 -0.22 1.06 -5.97
CA GLU A 20 -1.36 1.87 -6.43
C GLU A 20 -1.90 1.38 -7.80
N GLU A 21 -1.01 0.97 -8.71
CA GLU A 21 -1.38 0.35 -10.00
C GLU A 21 -2.10 -0.99 -9.81
N ILE A 22 -1.62 -1.86 -8.90
CA ILE A 22 -2.30 -3.12 -8.54
C ILE A 22 -3.71 -2.86 -8.00
N GLY A 23 -3.85 -1.86 -7.12
CA GLY A 23 -5.15 -1.45 -6.61
C GLY A 23 -6.11 -1.01 -7.71
N THR A 24 -5.61 -0.24 -8.67
CA THR A 24 -6.39 0.24 -9.83
C THR A 24 -6.78 -0.90 -10.75
N LEU A 25 -5.84 -1.79 -11.09
CA LEU A 25 -6.07 -2.96 -11.93
C LEU A 25 -7.12 -3.89 -11.31
N THR A 26 -7.03 -4.12 -9.99
CA THR A 26 -7.98 -5.00 -9.28
C THR A 26 -9.41 -4.46 -9.34
N ARG A 27 -9.59 -3.13 -9.28
CA ARG A 27 -10.90 -2.49 -9.46
C ARG A 27 -11.43 -2.68 -10.88
N SER A 28 -10.61 -2.42 -11.90
CA SER A 28 -10.96 -2.64 -13.32
C SER A 28 -11.37 -4.09 -13.58
N MET A 29 -10.59 -5.06 -13.11
CA MET A 29 -10.91 -6.49 -13.26
C MET A 29 -12.25 -6.87 -12.60
N THR A 30 -12.59 -6.23 -11.48
CA THR A 30 -13.87 -6.49 -10.81
C THR A 30 -15.04 -5.91 -11.58
N GLU A 31 -14.88 -4.72 -12.17
CA GLU A 31 -15.89 -4.10 -13.03
C GLU A 31 -16.12 -4.93 -14.29
N GLU A 32 -15.05 -5.32 -14.98
CA GLU A 32 -15.11 -6.21 -16.15
C GLU A 32 -15.79 -7.54 -15.82
N PHE A 33 -15.43 -8.16 -14.69
CA PHE A 33 -16.08 -9.39 -14.24
C PHE A 33 -17.58 -9.23 -14.04
N LEU A 34 -18.03 -8.14 -13.41
CA LEU A 34 -19.45 -7.89 -13.18
C LEU A 34 -20.21 -7.63 -14.48
N ASP A 35 -19.58 -6.94 -15.43
CA ASP A 35 -20.12 -6.65 -16.75
C ASP A 35 -20.26 -7.93 -17.59
N GLU A 36 -19.26 -8.81 -17.58
CA GLU A 36 -19.30 -10.11 -18.25
C GLU A 36 -20.36 -11.05 -17.66
N LEU A 37 -20.66 -10.89 -16.37
CA LEU A 37 -21.64 -11.71 -15.68
C LEU A 37 -23.08 -11.25 -15.95
N ALA A 38 -23.31 -9.97 -16.24
CA ALA A 38 -24.63 -9.42 -16.56
C ALA A 38 -25.38 -10.16 -17.69
N PRO A 39 -24.81 -10.43 -18.88
CA PRO A 39 -25.53 -11.10 -19.97
C PRO A 39 -25.90 -12.55 -19.66
N THR A 40 -25.29 -13.18 -18.66
CA THR A 40 -25.58 -14.57 -18.30
C THR A 40 -26.88 -14.74 -17.50
N VAL A 41 -27.57 -13.65 -17.13
CA VAL A 41 -28.78 -13.68 -16.26
C VAL A 41 -29.93 -14.51 -16.81
N SER A 42 -30.04 -14.58 -18.12
CA SER A 42 -31.10 -15.32 -18.80
C SER A 42 -30.69 -16.74 -19.18
N TRP A 43 -29.50 -17.22 -18.81
CA TRP A 43 -29.03 -18.56 -19.17
C TRP A 43 -30.03 -19.67 -18.80
N PRO A 44 -30.64 -19.69 -17.60
CA PRO A 44 -31.61 -20.73 -17.24
C PRO A 44 -32.92 -20.70 -18.06
N GLY A 45 -33.10 -19.69 -18.92
CA GLY A 45 -34.36 -19.39 -19.58
C GLY A 45 -35.30 -18.56 -18.71
N THR A 46 -36.31 -17.97 -19.34
CA THR A 46 -37.36 -17.17 -18.66
C THR A 46 -38.62 -17.97 -18.38
N GLU A 47 -38.87 -19.03 -19.15
CA GLU A 47 -40.11 -19.80 -19.16
C GLU A 47 -39.84 -21.31 -19.17
N GLY A 48 -40.79 -22.09 -18.63
CA GLY A 48 -40.74 -23.55 -18.59
C GLY A 48 -40.31 -24.13 -17.23
N GLU A 49 -40.64 -25.40 -17.02
CA GLU A 49 -40.39 -26.12 -15.76
C GLU A 49 -38.90 -26.14 -15.36
N PHE A 50 -38.01 -26.19 -16.36
CA PHE A 50 -36.57 -26.10 -16.14
C PHE A 50 -36.14 -24.74 -15.60
N ALA A 51 -36.64 -23.65 -16.19
CA ALA A 51 -36.33 -22.29 -15.75
C ALA A 51 -36.86 -22.01 -14.34
N GLU A 52 -38.07 -22.48 -14.01
CA GLU A 52 -38.64 -22.33 -12.66
C GLU A 52 -37.80 -23.04 -11.59
N LYS A 53 -37.23 -24.21 -11.91
CA LYS A 53 -36.39 -24.98 -10.99
C LYS A 53 -34.95 -24.48 -10.92
N ALA A 54 -34.38 -24.06 -12.05
CA ALA A 54 -32.97 -23.72 -12.16
C ALA A 54 -32.66 -22.27 -11.72
N ARG A 55 -33.56 -21.31 -11.95
CA ARG A 55 -33.34 -19.89 -11.64
C ARG A 55 -32.99 -19.61 -10.17
N PRO A 56 -33.65 -20.21 -9.15
CA PRO A 56 -33.31 -19.93 -7.76
C PRO A 56 -31.90 -20.38 -7.40
N GLN A 57 -31.48 -21.54 -7.89
CA GLN A 57 -30.14 -22.07 -7.63
C GLN A 57 -29.08 -21.22 -8.35
N GLU A 58 -29.32 -20.89 -9.62
CA GLU A 58 -28.43 -20.05 -10.41
C GLU A 58 -28.25 -18.67 -9.75
N GLN A 59 -29.34 -18.01 -9.33
CA GLN A 59 -29.26 -16.71 -8.64
C GLN A 59 -28.43 -16.78 -7.36
N LYS A 60 -28.56 -17.86 -6.60
CA LYS A 60 -27.79 -18.06 -5.37
C LYS A 60 -26.31 -18.26 -5.67
N GLU A 61 -25.98 -19.10 -6.64
CA GLU A 61 -24.60 -19.33 -7.07
C GLU A 61 -23.98 -18.04 -7.60
N ARG A 62 -24.69 -17.34 -8.47
CA ARG A 62 -24.31 -16.02 -8.97
C ARG A 62 -24.00 -15.03 -7.87
N GLN A 63 -24.90 -14.89 -6.90
CA GLN A 63 -24.69 -13.96 -5.79
C GLN A 63 -23.44 -14.35 -5.01
N THR A 64 -23.28 -15.65 -4.73
CA THR A 64 -22.08 -16.19 -4.05
C THR A 64 -20.81 -15.89 -4.82
N THR A 65 -20.81 -16.02 -6.16
CA THR A 65 -19.66 -15.70 -7.00
C THR A 65 -19.34 -14.21 -6.97
N LYS A 66 -20.36 -13.34 -7.05
CA LYS A 66 -20.18 -11.88 -6.93
C LYS A 66 -19.57 -11.51 -5.58
N ASP A 67 -20.13 -12.04 -4.50
CA ASP A 67 -19.65 -11.77 -3.13
C ASP A 67 -18.20 -12.24 -2.95
N THR A 68 -17.85 -13.39 -3.54
CA THR A 68 -16.49 -13.93 -3.53
C THR A 68 -15.53 -13.00 -4.26
N MET A 69 -15.88 -12.53 -5.46
CA MET A 69 -15.04 -11.62 -6.23
C MET A 69 -14.85 -10.27 -5.53
N MET A 70 -15.92 -9.72 -4.96
CA MET A 70 -15.85 -8.51 -4.14
C MET A 70 -14.94 -8.69 -2.92
N SER A 71 -15.02 -9.84 -2.25
CA SER A 71 -14.15 -10.15 -1.10
C SER A 71 -12.68 -10.24 -1.50
N ILE A 72 -12.38 -10.82 -2.67
CA ILE A 72 -11.02 -10.88 -3.22
C ILE A 72 -10.51 -9.47 -3.54
N ARG A 73 -11.33 -8.65 -4.20
CA ARG A 73 -11.01 -7.25 -4.48
C ARG A 73 -10.68 -6.49 -3.20
N ASP A 74 -11.55 -6.60 -2.19
CA ASP A 74 -11.41 -5.87 -0.93
C ASP A 74 -10.16 -6.31 -0.16
N ALA A 75 -9.84 -7.61 -0.17
CA ALA A 75 -8.61 -8.12 0.42
C ALA A 75 -7.36 -7.57 -0.30
N LEU A 76 -7.34 -7.58 -1.63
CA LEU A 76 -6.22 -7.08 -2.43
C LEU A 76 -6.02 -5.57 -2.24
N VAL A 77 -7.10 -4.78 -2.31
CA VAL A 77 -7.05 -3.33 -2.07
C VAL A 77 -6.59 -3.04 -0.65
N GLY A 78 -7.12 -3.76 0.36
CA GLY A 78 -6.71 -3.59 1.76
C GLY A 78 -5.23 -3.88 2.01
N ILE A 79 -4.68 -4.95 1.42
CA ILE A 79 -3.25 -5.30 1.52
C ILE A 79 -2.39 -4.21 0.85
N THR A 80 -2.79 -3.78 -0.34
CA THR A 80 -2.13 -2.71 -1.10
C THR A 80 -2.09 -1.41 -0.31
N ASP A 81 -3.24 -0.94 0.20
CA ASP A 81 -3.35 0.30 0.96
C ASP A 81 -2.52 0.24 2.25
N ALA A 82 -2.56 -0.89 2.97
CA ALA A 82 -1.76 -1.10 4.17
C ALA A 82 -0.26 -1.03 3.86
N THR A 83 0.16 -1.64 2.75
CA THR A 83 1.57 -1.67 2.33
C THR A 83 2.05 -0.28 1.91
N VAL A 84 1.24 0.46 1.13
CA VAL A 84 1.54 1.86 0.78
C VAL A 84 1.66 2.73 2.05
N GLY A 85 0.76 2.54 3.01
CA GLY A 85 0.83 3.20 4.32
C GLY A 85 2.13 2.93 5.06
N GLN A 86 2.57 1.67 5.11
CA GLN A 86 3.86 1.29 5.72
C GLN A 86 5.06 1.94 5.02
N VAL A 87 5.06 1.92 3.68
CA VAL A 87 6.13 2.50 2.86
C VAL A 87 6.23 4.02 3.11
N ARG A 88 5.10 4.73 3.19
CA ARG A 88 5.05 6.16 3.53
C ARG A 88 5.54 6.43 4.95
N MET A 89 5.14 5.63 5.93
CA MET A 89 5.66 5.75 7.31
C MET A 89 7.18 5.57 7.39
N MET A 90 7.75 4.63 6.61
CA MET A 90 9.20 4.42 6.56
C MET A 90 9.92 5.65 5.98
N LYS A 91 9.34 6.27 4.93
CA LYS A 91 9.87 7.51 4.35
C LYS A 91 9.85 8.65 5.37
N ASP A 92 8.72 8.90 6.02
CA ASP A 92 8.59 9.96 7.02
C ASP A 92 9.55 9.76 8.20
N THR A 93 9.70 8.51 8.66
CA THR A 93 10.63 8.18 9.75
C THR A 93 12.07 8.43 9.36
N ARG A 94 12.46 8.08 8.12
CA ARG A 94 13.79 8.38 7.58
C ARG A 94 14.03 9.89 7.54
N ASP A 95 13.10 10.65 6.98
CA ASP A 95 13.26 12.09 6.78
C ASP A 95 13.38 12.82 8.12
N ARG A 96 12.55 12.48 9.12
CA ARG A 96 12.68 13.00 10.49
C ARG A 96 14.01 12.65 11.14
N ASN A 97 14.49 11.43 10.95
CA ASN A 97 15.78 11.01 11.52
C ASN A 97 16.96 11.76 10.88
N ILE A 98 16.92 12.00 9.57
CA ILE A 98 17.92 12.82 8.87
C ILE A 98 17.88 14.25 9.40
N GLU A 99 16.71 14.86 9.49
CA GLU A 99 16.54 16.21 10.01
C GLU A 99 17.06 16.35 11.46
N ASN A 100 16.75 15.38 12.33
CA ASN A 100 17.24 15.36 13.70
C ASN A 100 18.77 15.25 13.78
N VAL A 101 19.39 14.46 12.88
CA VAL A 101 20.84 14.37 12.78
C VAL A 101 21.43 15.71 12.32
N GLU A 102 20.87 16.33 11.29
CA GLU A 102 21.34 17.63 10.79
C GLU A 102 21.22 18.74 11.85
N GLN A 103 20.11 18.79 12.59
CA GLN A 103 19.92 19.71 13.71
C GLN A 103 20.92 19.44 14.85
N GLY A 104 21.18 18.17 15.16
CA GLY A 104 22.15 17.75 16.17
C GLY A 104 23.59 18.12 15.79
N THR A 105 23.98 17.92 14.53
CA THR A 105 25.29 18.31 13.99
C THR A 105 25.46 19.83 14.01
N ASN A 106 24.45 20.61 13.61
CA ASN A 106 24.49 22.07 13.69
C ASN A 106 24.71 22.58 15.12
N ARG A 107 24.17 21.88 16.13
CA ARG A 107 24.39 22.22 17.55
C ARG A 107 25.80 21.90 18.03
N ILE A 108 26.45 20.88 17.45
CA ILE A 108 27.87 20.57 17.69
C ILE A 108 28.78 21.60 17.01
N ASP A 109 28.45 22.01 15.77
CA ASP A 109 29.23 23.00 15.01
C ASP A 109 29.11 24.42 15.58
N THR A 110 27.93 24.81 16.10
CA THR A 110 27.75 26.08 16.84
C THR A 110 28.28 26.02 18.29
N GLY A 111 28.57 24.81 18.79
CA GLY A 111 29.11 24.54 20.13
C GLY A 111 30.62 24.29 20.17
N GLY A 112 31.35 24.64 19.12
CA GLY A 112 32.81 24.87 19.09
C GLY A 112 33.67 23.90 19.92
N LEU A 113 34.32 22.97 19.24
CA LEU A 113 35.60 22.40 19.69
C LEU A 113 36.62 23.54 19.91
N GLY A 114 36.62 24.13 21.10
CA GLY A 114 37.63 25.12 21.51
C GLY A 114 38.96 24.41 21.80
N ASN A 115 39.86 24.38 20.81
CA ASN A 115 41.23 23.92 21.00
C ASN A 115 42.26 25.05 20.79
N GLY A 116 42.77 25.59 21.90
CA GLY A 116 44.08 26.23 22.10
C GLY A 116 44.26 27.71 21.67
N PRO A 117 45.25 28.47 22.21
CA PRO A 117 46.47 28.03 22.92
C PRO A 117 46.90 28.86 24.18
N GLY A 118 47.76 28.28 25.04
CA GLY A 118 48.76 29.06 25.80
C GLY A 118 48.59 29.24 27.32
N GLY A 119 49.55 28.68 28.08
CA GLY A 119 50.41 29.48 28.96
C GLY A 119 49.92 29.92 30.35
N HIS A 120 50.62 29.39 31.37
CA HIS A 120 51.00 30.03 32.63
C HIS A 120 49.98 30.21 33.78
N GLY A 121 50.38 29.71 34.96
CA GLY A 121 50.06 30.39 36.22
C GLY A 121 49.75 29.49 37.40
N ARG A 122 50.78 29.07 38.13
CA ARG A 122 50.67 28.63 39.52
C ARG A 122 49.95 29.69 40.37
N ARG A 123 48.99 29.28 41.19
CA ARG A 123 48.92 29.61 42.62
C ARG A 123 47.87 28.76 43.32
#